data_AF-A0A4Q3TT98-F1
#
_entry.id   AF-A0A4Q3TT98-F1
#
_cell.length_a   1.000
_cell.length_b   1.000
_cell.length_c   1.000
_cell.angle_alpha   90.00
_cell.angle_beta   90.00
_cell.angle_gamma   90.00
#
_symmetry.space_group_name_H-M   'P 1'
#
loop_
_entity.id
_entity.type
_entity.pdbx_description
1 polymer ?
#
loop_
_entity_poly.entity_id
_entity_poly.type
_entity_poly.pdbx_seq_one_letter_code
_entity_poly.pdbx_strand_id
1 'polypeptide(L)'
;MTDQREPGVRMPDATDLVYVDRIPDRELESCNHLLDDHPALIAFYEENGYLLFRDILNPASIVRARDEVLAVIARHGIVKPNDPTGTWTGKEVPYG
;
A
#
# COMPACT_ATOMS: atom_id res chain seq x y z
N MET A 1 34.80 -2.02 8.30
CA MET A 1 33.70 -1.41 7.54
C MET A 1 32.61 -2.45 7.49
N THR A 2 31.72 -2.41 8.47
CA THR A 2 30.91 -3.56 8.88
C THR A 2 29.45 -3.22 8.56
N ASP A 3 28.88 -3.93 7.58
CA ASP A 3 27.45 -3.91 7.25
C ASP A 3 26.71 -4.53 8.44
N GLN A 4 26.02 -3.70 9.23
CA GLN A 4 25.21 -4.08 10.38
C GLN A 4 23.74 -3.94 9.96
N ARG A 5 23.20 -4.95 9.28
CA ARG A 5 21.74 -5.12 9.16
C ARG A 5 21.30 -6.00 10.33
N GLU A 6 20.44 -5.46 11.20
CA GLU A 6 19.84 -6.22 12.29
C GLU A 6 18.99 -7.38 11.75
N PRO A 7 18.87 -8.50 12.51
CA PRO A 7 18.23 -9.70 12.02
C PRO A 7 16.71 -9.49 11.98
N GLY A 8 16.19 -9.17 10.80
CA GLY A 8 14.76 -9.28 10.51
C GLY A 8 14.24 -10.67 10.87
N VAL A 9 12.95 -10.78 11.16
CA VAL A 9 12.25 -12.05 11.42
C VAL A 9 12.61 -13.04 10.32
N ARG A 10 13.48 -14.00 10.63
CA ARG A 10 13.96 -15.00 9.70
C ARG A 10 12.84 -16.02 9.52
N MET A 11 12.01 -15.84 8.50
CA MET A 11 11.10 -16.88 8.02
C MET A 11 11.89 -17.74 7.03
N PRO A 12 12.49 -18.87 7.44
CA PRO A 12 13.39 -19.65 6.58
C PRO A 12 12.71 -20.17 5.31
N ASP A 13 11.38 -20.24 5.32
CA ASP A 13 10.56 -20.74 4.21
C ASP A 13 9.92 -19.60 3.40
N ALA A 14 10.11 -18.35 3.80
CA ALA A 14 9.64 -17.22 3.01
C ALA A 14 10.56 -17.04 1.80
N THR A 15 9.98 -17.17 0.61
CA THR A 15 10.70 -16.82 -0.61
C THR A 15 10.80 -15.30 -0.67
N ASP A 16 12.03 -14.77 -0.67
CA ASP A 16 12.26 -13.36 -0.98
C ASP A 16 11.71 -13.09 -2.38
N LEU A 17 10.61 -12.32 -2.45
CA LEU A 17 10.04 -11.90 -3.71
C LEU A 17 10.99 -10.88 -4.33
N VAL A 18 11.79 -11.34 -5.30
CA VAL A 18 12.64 -10.49 -6.11
C VAL A 18 11.73 -9.63 -7.00
N TYR A 19 11.45 -8.40 -6.53
CA TYR A 19 10.47 -7.48 -7.14
C TYR A 19 10.82 -7.08 -8.58
N VAL A 20 12.10 -7.11 -8.95
CA VAL A 20 12.62 -6.53 -10.20
C VAL A 20 12.23 -7.26 -11.48
N ASP A 21 11.67 -8.48 -11.41
CA ASP A 21 11.37 -9.30 -12.60
C ASP A 21 9.87 -9.47 -12.90
N ARG A 22 8.98 -8.86 -12.10
CA ARG A 22 7.53 -8.92 -12.38
C ARG A 22 7.12 -7.76 -13.28
N ILE A 23 7.07 -8.01 -14.58
CA ILE A 23 6.45 -7.10 -15.56
C ILE A 23 4.93 -7.29 -15.46
N PRO A 24 4.14 -6.25 -15.11
CA PRO A 24 2.69 -6.33 -15.18
C PRO A 24 2.26 -6.65 -16.60
N ASP A 25 1.54 -7.75 -16.78
CA ASP A 25 1.08 -8.25 -18.08
C ASP A 25 -0.35 -7.80 -18.41
N ARG A 26 -1.10 -7.34 -17.41
CA ARG A 26 -2.46 -6.81 -17.56
C ARG A 26 -2.80 -5.76 -16.51
N GLU A 27 -3.75 -4.90 -16.87
CA GLU A 27 -4.42 -3.99 -15.93
C GLU A 27 -5.38 -4.76 -15.02
N LEU A 28 -5.58 -4.26 -13.80
CA LEU A 28 -6.59 -4.81 -12.89
C LEU A 28 -8.00 -4.39 -13.33
N GLU A 29 -8.90 -5.36 -13.38
CA GLU A 29 -10.30 -5.14 -13.73
C GLU A 29 -11.09 -4.55 -12.55
N SER A 30 -11.97 -3.59 -12.83
CA SER A 30 -12.84 -2.99 -11.81
C SER A 30 -14.11 -3.81 -11.61
N CYS A 31 -14.35 -4.23 -10.38
CA CYS A 31 -15.50 -5.06 -9.98
C CYS A 31 -16.73 -4.23 -9.56
N ASN A 32 -16.76 -2.92 -9.80
CA ASN A 32 -17.88 -2.04 -9.40
C ASN A 32 -19.23 -2.52 -9.95
N HIS A 33 -19.23 -3.09 -11.16
CA HIS A 33 -20.42 -3.60 -11.82
C HIS A 33 -20.98 -4.89 -11.17
N LEU A 34 -20.22 -5.53 -10.26
CA LEU A 34 -20.60 -6.75 -9.55
C LEU A 34 -21.12 -6.48 -8.13
N LEU A 35 -21.17 -5.22 -7.67
CA LEU A 35 -21.51 -4.90 -6.28
C LEU A 35 -22.91 -5.38 -5.86
N ASP A 36 -23.85 -5.41 -6.81
CA ASP A 36 -25.22 -5.89 -6.58
C ASP A 36 -25.40 -7.39 -6.94
N ASP A 37 -24.35 -8.06 -7.41
CA ASP A 37 -24.35 -9.47 -7.80
C ASP A 37 -23.32 -10.26 -6.98
N HIS A 38 -23.72 -10.65 -5.78
CA HIS A 38 -22.87 -11.38 -4.86
C HIS A 38 -22.32 -12.71 -5.44
N PRO A 39 -23.13 -13.58 -6.10
CA PRO A 39 -22.60 -14.77 -6.76
C PRO A 39 -21.50 -14.47 -7.79
N ALA A 40 -21.70 -13.46 -8.67
CA ALA A 40 -20.69 -13.10 -9.66
C ALA A 40 -19.43 -12.50 -9.02
N LEU A 41 -19.59 -11.73 -7.93
CA LEU A 41 -18.46 -11.17 -7.18
C LEU A 41 -17.57 -12.26 -6.56
N ILE A 42 -18.19 -13.30 -5.98
CA ILE A 42 -17.47 -14.45 -5.42
C ILE A 42 -16.76 -15.24 -6.53
N ALA A 43 -17.44 -15.52 -7.63
CA ALA A 43 -16.83 -16.22 -8.76
C ALA A 43 -15.60 -15.47 -9.31
N PHE A 44 -15.70 -14.15 -9.46
CA PHE A 44 -14.57 -13.32 -9.89
C PHE A 44 -13.40 -13.41 -8.91
N TYR A 45 -13.68 -13.33 -7.59
CA TYR A 45 -12.65 -13.41 -6.55
C TYR A 45 -11.96 -14.78 -6.52
N GLU A 46 -12.71 -15.87 -6.66
CA GLU A 46 -12.16 -17.23 -6.70
C GLU A 46 -11.26 -17.46 -7.92
N GLU A 47 -11.63 -16.91 -9.08
CA GLU A 47 -10.85 -17.03 -10.31
C GLU A 47 -9.60 -16.14 -10.33
N ASN A 48 -9.71 -14.90 -9.85
CA ASN A 48 -8.66 -13.89 -10.01
C ASN A 48 -7.85 -13.60 -8.75
N GLY A 49 -8.35 -13.96 -7.56
CA GLY A 49 -7.68 -13.75 -6.27
C GLY A 49 -7.68 -12.31 -5.76
N TYR A 50 -8.38 -11.39 -6.43
CA TYR A 50 -8.49 -9.98 -6.03
C TYR A 50 -9.87 -9.41 -6.33
N LEU A 51 -10.18 -8.28 -5.69
CA LEU A 51 -11.30 -7.40 -6.02
C LEU A 51 -10.80 -5.95 -6.02
N LEU A 52 -10.98 -5.26 -7.14
CA LEU A 52 -10.66 -3.84 -7.24
C LEU A 52 -11.95 -3.04 -7.37
N PHE A 53 -12.19 -2.18 -6.39
CA PHE A 53 -13.29 -1.22 -6.43
C PHE A 53 -12.75 0.20 -6.57
N ARG A 54 -13.33 0.96 -7.49
CA ARG A 54 -13.01 2.36 -7.72
C ARG A 54 -14.11 3.23 -7.13
N ASP A 55 -13.73 4.38 -6.58
CA ASP A 55 -14.66 5.42 -6.13
C ASP A 55 -15.75 4.97 -5.12
N ILE A 56 -15.53 3.87 -4.38
CA ILE A 56 -16.47 3.39 -3.36
C ILE A 56 -16.29 4.07 -1.99
N LEU A 57 -15.13 4.68 -1.75
CA LEU A 57 -14.82 5.34 -0.48
C LEU A 57 -15.15 6.83 -0.59
N ASN A 58 -15.70 7.40 0.49
CA ASN A 58 -15.92 8.84 0.56
C ASN A 58 -14.58 9.60 0.44
N PRO A 59 -14.40 10.45 -0.59
CA PRO A 59 -13.13 11.14 -0.81
C PRO A 59 -12.68 12.03 0.37
N ALA A 60 -13.61 12.67 1.07
CA ALA A 60 -13.28 13.50 2.22
C ALA A 60 -12.72 12.69 3.39
N SER A 61 -13.21 11.45 3.58
CA SER A 61 -12.66 10.54 4.59
C SER A 61 -11.25 10.08 4.24
N ILE A 62 -10.97 9.86 2.95
CA ILE A 62 -9.61 9.51 2.48
C ILE A 62 -8.64 10.67 2.69
N VAL A 63 -9.05 11.89 2.35
CA VAL A 63 -8.23 13.10 2.60
C VAL A 63 -7.92 13.26 4.08
N ARG A 64 -8.93 13.10 4.96
CA ARG A 64 -8.72 13.20 6.40
C ARG A 64 -7.72 12.14 6.91
N ALA A 65 -7.89 10.88 6.50
CA ALA A 65 -6.98 9.80 6.89
C ALA A 65 -5.54 10.04 6.40
N ARG A 66 -5.38 10.53 5.16
CA ARG A 66 -4.08 10.94 4.62
C ARG A 66 -3.44 12.02 5.51
N ASP A 67 -4.20 13.06 5.85
CA ASP A 67 -3.67 14.19 6.62
C ASP A 67 -3.25 13.76 8.04
N GLU A 68 -4.02 12.87 8.68
CA GLU A 68 -3.68 12.28 9.98
C GLU A 68 -2.36 11.47 9.91
N VAL A 69 -2.20 10.63 8.89
CA VAL A 69 -0.97 9.85 8.67
C VAL A 69 0.22 10.78 8.40
N LEU A 70 0.08 11.75 7.50
CA LEU A 70 1.14 12.71 7.20
C LEU A 70 1.53 13.54 8.42
N ALA A 71 0.58 13.90 9.29
CA ALA A 71 0.89 14.60 10.54
C ALA A 71 1.78 13.76 11.47
N VAL A 72 1.55 12.44 11.57
CA VAL A 72 2.42 11.55 12.35
C VAL A 72 3.81 11.47 11.72
N ILE A 73 3.90 11.24 10.41
CA ILE A 73 5.17 11.11 9.69
C ILE A 73 5.98 12.42 9.75
N ALA A 74 5.31 13.57 9.68
CA ALA A 74 5.93 14.90 9.82
C ALA A 74 6.52 15.14 11.21
N ARG A 75 5.91 14.62 12.29
CA ARG A 75 6.49 14.69 13.65
C ARG A 75 7.83 13.98 13.74
N HIS A 76 8.03 12.95 12.94
CA HIS A 76 9.33 12.26 12.82
C HIS A 76 10.30 12.96 11.85
N GLY A 77 9.87 14.02 11.17
CA GLY A 77 10.67 14.81 10.24
C GLY A 77 10.92 14.12 8.90
N ILE A 78 10.16 13.07 8.56
CA ILE A 78 10.32 12.28 7.34
C ILE A 78 9.66 12.99 6.15
N VAL A 79 8.53 13.66 6.35
CA VAL A 79 7.89 14.51 5.33
C VAL A 79 7.84 15.96 5.78
N LYS A 80 7.72 16.89 4.82
CA LYS A 80 7.53 18.31 5.12
C LYS A 80 6.22 18.52 5.90
N PRO A 81 6.23 19.26 7.02
CA PRO A 81 5.00 19.56 7.75
C PRO A 81 4.08 20.44 6.89
N ASN A 82 2.76 20.24 7.03
CA ASN A 82 1.72 20.97 6.30
C ASN A 82 1.78 20.83 4.77
N ASP A 83 2.44 19.79 4.25
CA ASP A 83 2.45 19.47 2.82
C ASP A 83 1.50 18.29 2.54
N PRO A 84 0.34 18.52 1.89
CA PRO A 84 -0.64 17.48 1.61
C PRO A 84 -0.16 16.47 0.55
N THR A 85 0.94 16.75 -0.14
CA THR A 85 1.57 15.82 -1.09
C THR A 85 2.56 14.87 -0.41
N GLY A 86 2.91 15.13 0.86
CA GLY A 86 3.83 14.30 1.63
C GLY A 86 5.27 14.32 1.09
N THR A 87 5.77 15.48 0.66
CA THR A 87 7.15 15.57 0.14
C THR A 87 8.15 15.04 1.15
N TRP A 88 8.89 14.01 0.76
CA TRP A 88 9.95 13.41 1.55
C TRP A 88 11.10 14.41 1.80
N THR A 89 11.60 14.45 3.03
CA THR A 89 12.68 15.35 3.44
C THR A 89 14.08 14.78 3.20
N GLY A 90 14.18 13.51 2.81
CA GLY A 90 15.44 12.76 2.77
C GLY A 90 15.80 12.09 4.09
N LYS A 91 15.01 12.27 5.15
CA LYS A 91 15.20 11.59 6.44
C LYS A 91 14.58 10.18 6.38
N GLU A 92 15.36 9.18 6.75
CA GLU A 92 14.88 7.81 6.87
C GLU A 92 13.95 7.64 8.09
N VAL A 93 13.11 6.61 8.04
CA VAL A 93 12.31 6.22 9.21
C VAL A 93 13.30 5.79 10.30
N PRO A 94 13.24 6.37 11.52
CA PRO A 94 14.03 5.84 12.62
C PRO A 94 13.55 4.41 12.87
N TYR A 95 14.39 3.43 12.56
CA TYR A 95 14.20 2.07 13.05
C TYR A 95 14.24 2.14 14.58
N GLY A 96 13.16 1.71 15.22
CA GLY A 96 13.08 1.56 16.67
C GLY A 96 13.78 0.31 17.14
#